data_AF-T1GXP3-F1
#
_entry.id   AF-T1GXP3-F1
#
_cell.length_a   1.000
_cell.length_b   1.000
_cell.length_c   1.000
_cell.angle_alpha   90.00
_cell.angle_beta   90.00
_cell.angle_gamma   90.00
#
_symmetry.space_group_name_H-M   'P 1'
#
loop_
_entity.id
_entity.type
_entity.pdbx_description
1 polymer ?
#
loop_
_entity_poly.entity_id
_entity_poly.type
_entity_poly.pdbx_seq_one_letter_code
_entity_poly.pdbx_strand_id
1 'polypeptide(L)'
;MQCSRSVCEFLNFLENNIKITLKNIHKKFLHSSRELREIYTEEEDEIEFRAKKAKAKEDEERLSSSFVEWLNEHQLFENLWDGDEDGAALCQIGDEADELVKEYRNDTYNLTQEIYKMGLLRFEERKQEIELFEKSVKIGKEVIQKAGQKLVNNFLDYKVGVFRKAMATYRNIERANLVEGKDQFNSVEVKAWVDNIDTLFNHFEAKGNDLWRVLVEQELHLAESIEEAITTFRRNLQEMISKFIEQAQTFFVQLRDVAMNFCENLQDAVTQFIAKIMATGDFQNVPAGLKDCTEDKDAIMNIVAGMRDHQLQRIDAREDRLVTRARE
;
A
#
# COMPACT_ATOMS: atom_id res chain seq x y z
N MET A 1 -77.73 46.55 -24.95
CA MET A 1 -76.70 46.79 -23.90
C MET A 1 -76.53 45.64 -22.90
N GLN A 2 -77.40 44.62 -22.83
CA GLN A 2 -77.23 43.49 -21.88
C GLN A 2 -76.12 42.49 -22.27
N CYS A 3 -75.78 42.35 -23.55
CA CYS A 3 -74.77 41.39 -24.01
C CYS A 3 -73.32 41.78 -23.61
N SER A 4 -72.99 43.08 -23.51
CA SER A 4 -71.62 43.51 -23.20
C SER A 4 -71.24 43.40 -21.72
N ARG A 5 -72.19 43.50 -20.78
CA ARG A 5 -71.94 43.33 -19.34
C ARG A 5 -71.57 41.90 -18.97
N SER A 6 -72.28 40.92 -19.54
CA SER A 6 -72.03 39.48 -19.30
C SER A 6 -70.68 39.02 -19.86
N VAL A 7 -70.27 39.56 -21.03
CA VAL A 7 -68.96 39.27 -21.62
C VAL A 7 -67.82 39.86 -20.76
N CYS A 8 -67.96 41.09 -20.25
CA CYS A 8 -66.97 41.69 -19.34
C CYS A 8 -66.82 40.91 -18.02
N GLU A 9 -67.92 40.44 -17.43
CA GLU A 9 -67.86 39.63 -16.19
C GLU A 9 -67.17 38.28 -16.43
N PHE A 10 -67.44 37.62 -17.57
CA PHE A 10 -66.79 36.37 -17.94
C PHE A 10 -65.29 36.55 -18.24
N LEU A 11 -64.91 37.63 -18.94
CA LEU A 11 -63.51 37.96 -19.18
C LEU A 11 -62.75 38.27 -17.88
N ASN A 12 -63.35 39.03 -16.96
CA ASN A 12 -62.77 39.30 -15.63
C ASN A 12 -62.64 38.01 -14.79
N PHE A 13 -63.62 37.11 -14.88
CA PHE A 13 -63.56 35.81 -14.21
C PHE A 13 -62.44 34.93 -14.78
N LEU A 14 -62.30 34.88 -16.11
CA LEU A 14 -61.20 34.17 -16.77
C LEU A 14 -59.85 34.78 -16.39
N GLU A 15 -59.71 36.09 -16.42
CA GLU A 15 -58.46 36.79 -16.07
C GLU A 15 -58.06 36.52 -14.61
N ASN A 16 -59.01 36.56 -13.67
CA ASN A 16 -58.75 36.24 -12.27
C ASN A 16 -58.37 34.77 -12.06
N ASN A 17 -59.05 33.84 -12.72
CA ASN A 17 -58.69 32.42 -12.63
C ASN A 17 -57.32 32.13 -13.26
N ILE A 18 -56.99 32.79 -14.38
CA ILE A 18 -55.66 32.70 -14.99
C ILE A 18 -54.60 33.25 -14.04
N LYS A 19 -54.82 34.42 -13.42
CA LYS A 19 -53.91 35.01 -12.42
C LYS A 19 -53.68 34.10 -11.22
N ILE A 20 -54.74 33.51 -10.67
CA ILE A 20 -54.65 32.57 -9.53
C ILE A 20 -53.89 31.31 -9.94
N THR A 21 -54.18 30.75 -11.12
CA THR A 21 -53.52 29.55 -11.64
C THR A 21 -52.03 29.81 -11.88
N LEU A 22 -51.66 30.92 -12.51
CA LEU A 22 -50.26 31.33 -12.71
C LEU A 22 -49.53 31.53 -11.38
N LYS A 23 -50.18 32.14 -10.38
CA LYS A 23 -49.61 32.32 -9.04
C LYS A 23 -49.35 30.97 -8.34
N ASN A 24 -50.27 30.02 -8.48
CA ASN A 24 -50.12 28.66 -7.93
C ASN A 24 -49.02 27.87 -8.64
N ILE A 25 -48.93 27.97 -9.98
CA ILE A 25 -47.84 27.36 -10.77
C ILE A 25 -46.49 27.95 -10.35
N HIS A 26 -46.40 29.27 -10.25
CA HIS A 26 -45.17 29.95 -9.83
C HIS A 26 -44.73 29.53 -8.42
N LYS A 27 -45.67 29.41 -7.48
CA LYS A 27 -45.39 28.93 -6.12
C LYS A 27 -44.87 27.49 -6.11
N LYS A 28 -45.47 26.59 -6.90
CA LYS A 28 -44.99 25.21 -7.06
C LYS A 28 -43.61 25.15 -7.69
N PHE A 29 -43.36 25.95 -8.73
CA PHE A 29 -42.07 26.04 -9.39
C PHE A 29 -40.97 26.51 -8.42
N LEU A 30 -41.23 27.57 -7.63
CA LEU A 30 -40.28 28.05 -6.63
C LEU A 30 -39.98 27.01 -5.56
N HIS A 31 -41.00 26.30 -5.08
CA HIS A 31 -40.84 25.24 -4.08
C HIS A 31 -39.98 24.10 -4.62
N SER A 32 -40.31 23.58 -5.81
CA SER A 32 -39.53 22.52 -6.46
C SER A 32 -38.10 22.96 -6.80
N SER A 33 -37.90 24.23 -7.21
CA SER A 33 -36.56 24.80 -7.45
C SER A 33 -35.72 24.95 -6.17
N ARG A 34 -36.36 24.99 -5.00
CA ARG A 34 -35.67 25.03 -3.70
C ARG A 34 -35.30 23.62 -3.27
N GLU A 35 -36.25 22.68 -3.34
CA GLU A 35 -36.02 21.27 -3.03
C GLU A 35 -34.92 20.68 -3.91
N LEU A 36 -34.94 20.96 -5.22
CA LEU A 36 -33.87 20.53 -6.12
C LEU A 36 -32.51 21.08 -5.70
N ARG A 37 -32.43 22.34 -5.26
CA ARG A 37 -31.18 22.93 -4.76
C ARG A 37 -30.69 22.26 -3.49
N GLU A 38 -31.59 22.00 -2.54
CA GLU A 38 -31.28 21.28 -1.29
C GLU A 38 -30.75 19.88 -1.59
N ILE A 39 -31.39 19.13 -2.51
CA ILE A 39 -30.94 17.81 -2.95
C ILE A 39 -29.55 17.88 -3.59
N TYR A 40 -29.31 18.82 -4.52
CA TYR A 40 -28.00 18.95 -5.16
C TYR A 40 -26.89 19.28 -4.15
N THR A 41 -27.16 20.13 -3.16
CA THR A 41 -26.18 20.43 -2.11
C THR A 41 -25.89 19.23 -1.21
N GLU A 42 -26.93 18.46 -0.84
CA GLU A 42 -26.76 17.24 -0.05
C GLU A 42 -25.95 16.17 -0.83
N GLU A 43 -26.20 16.03 -2.14
CA GLU A 43 -25.43 15.13 -3.00
C GLU A 43 -23.97 15.58 -3.15
N GLU A 44 -23.71 16.88 -3.33
CA GLU A 44 -22.34 17.42 -3.37
C GLU A 44 -21.59 17.17 -2.07
N ASP A 45 -22.22 17.45 -0.92
CA ASP A 45 -21.67 17.20 0.41
C ASP A 45 -21.40 15.70 0.64
N GLU A 46 -22.30 14.83 0.18
CA GLU A 46 -22.13 13.38 0.29
C GLU A 46 -20.99 12.88 -0.59
N ILE A 47 -20.86 13.38 -1.83
CA ILE A 47 -19.75 13.05 -2.72
C ILE A 47 -18.43 13.51 -2.11
N GLU A 48 -18.36 14.73 -1.58
CA GLU A 48 -17.16 15.25 -0.94
C GLU A 48 -16.80 14.44 0.32
N PHE A 49 -17.78 14.10 1.14
CA PHE A 49 -17.59 13.28 2.33
C PHE A 49 -17.06 11.88 1.96
N ARG A 50 -17.65 11.23 0.95
CA ARG A 50 -17.18 9.93 0.44
C ARG A 50 -15.75 10.02 -0.11
N ALA A 51 -15.43 11.09 -0.84
CA ALA A 51 -14.09 11.31 -1.37
C ALA A 51 -13.04 11.54 -0.26
N LYS A 52 -13.35 12.37 0.74
CA LYS A 52 -12.50 12.59 1.92
C LYS A 52 -12.26 11.29 2.68
N LYS A 53 -13.32 10.51 2.90
CA LYS A 53 -13.23 9.22 3.59
C LYS A 53 -12.38 8.20 2.82
N ALA A 54 -12.55 8.12 1.50
CA ALA A 54 -11.75 7.24 0.65
C ALA A 54 -10.27 7.62 0.70
N LYS A 55 -9.96 8.92 0.57
CA LYS A 55 -8.59 9.44 0.66
C LYS A 55 -7.95 9.17 2.03
N ALA A 56 -8.68 9.42 3.11
CA ALA A 56 -8.18 9.16 4.47
C ALA A 56 -7.84 7.67 4.68
N LYS A 57 -8.66 6.78 4.13
CA LYS A 57 -8.39 5.34 4.19
C LYS A 57 -7.16 4.94 3.37
N GLU A 58 -7.02 5.49 2.16
CA GLU A 58 -5.84 5.26 1.33
C GLU A 58 -4.56 5.77 2.01
N ASP A 59 -4.63 6.96 2.60
CA ASP A 59 -3.52 7.54 3.36
C ASP A 59 -3.18 6.63 4.56
N GLU A 60 -4.16 6.16 5.34
CA GLU A 60 -3.95 5.24 6.45
C GLU A 60 -3.31 3.90 6.02
N GLU A 61 -3.81 3.30 4.93
CA GLU A 61 -3.25 2.08 4.34
C GLU A 61 -1.79 2.31 3.90
N ARG A 62 -1.49 3.48 3.33
CA ARG A 62 -0.13 3.87 2.95
C ARG A 62 0.77 4.04 4.17
N LEU A 63 0.34 4.78 5.20
CA LEU A 63 1.12 4.98 6.41
C LEU A 63 1.40 3.67 7.14
N SER A 64 0.39 2.80 7.19
CA SER A 64 0.52 1.46 7.75
C SER A 64 1.54 0.63 6.96
N SER A 65 1.51 0.67 5.63
CA SER A 65 2.47 -0.06 4.78
C SER A 65 3.90 0.51 4.89
N SER A 66 4.03 1.78 5.26
CA SER A 66 5.27 2.46 5.58
C SER A 66 5.72 2.31 7.04
N PHE A 67 4.94 1.64 7.90
CA PHE A 67 5.19 1.43 9.33
C PHE A 67 5.20 2.69 10.22
N VAL A 68 4.69 3.81 9.69
CA VAL A 68 4.76 5.14 10.31
C VAL A 68 3.38 5.67 10.69
N GLU A 69 2.40 4.77 10.90
CA GLU A 69 1.12 5.16 11.45
C GLU A 69 1.30 5.92 12.77
N TRP A 70 0.50 6.98 12.95
CA TRP A 70 0.51 7.83 14.15
C TRP A 70 1.83 8.58 14.43
N LEU A 71 2.73 8.66 13.44
CA LEU A 71 3.95 9.48 13.48
C LEU A 71 3.88 10.69 12.52
N ASN A 72 2.75 10.85 11.82
CA ASN A 72 2.57 11.86 10.79
C ASN A 72 2.21 13.25 11.33
N GLU A 73 1.78 13.35 12.58
CA GLU A 73 1.51 14.62 13.28
C GLU A 73 1.98 14.52 14.74
N HIS A 74 1.18 14.99 15.70
CA HIS A 74 1.52 14.99 17.13
C HIS A 74 1.00 13.76 17.89
N GLN A 75 0.45 12.76 17.22
CA GLN A 75 -0.29 11.69 17.90
C GLN A 75 0.59 10.90 18.88
N LEU A 76 1.88 10.67 18.58
CA LEU A 76 2.80 10.06 19.54
C LEU A 76 2.89 10.90 20.82
N PHE A 77 3.08 12.22 20.68
CA PHE A 77 3.20 13.14 21.81
C PHE A 77 1.93 13.17 22.66
N GLU A 78 0.76 13.30 22.04
CA GLU A 78 -0.52 13.31 22.77
C GLU A 78 -0.72 11.99 23.54
N ASN A 79 -0.32 10.87 22.93
CA ASN A 79 -0.40 9.55 23.54
C ASN A 79 0.62 9.30 24.67
N LEU A 80 1.60 10.17 24.89
CA LEU A 80 2.57 10.00 26.00
C LEU A 80 1.90 10.12 27.37
N TRP A 81 0.78 10.84 27.45
CA TRP A 81 0.06 11.15 28.69
C TRP A 81 -1.12 10.22 28.96
N ASP A 82 -1.50 9.39 27.98
CA ASP A 82 -2.62 8.46 28.14
C ASP A 82 -2.39 7.51 29.31
N GLY A 83 -3.28 7.57 30.30
CA GLY A 83 -3.22 6.73 31.50
C GLY A 83 -2.29 7.24 32.60
N ASP A 84 -1.73 8.45 32.47
CA ASP A 84 -0.91 9.12 33.49
C ASP A 84 -1.46 10.52 33.81
N GLU A 85 -2.65 10.55 34.44
CA GLU A 85 -3.33 11.79 34.81
C GLU A 85 -2.54 12.62 35.84
N ASP A 86 -1.85 11.93 36.77
CA ASP A 86 -1.03 12.55 37.81
C ASP A 86 0.22 13.21 37.20
N GLY A 87 0.90 12.52 36.27
CA GLY A 87 2.02 13.09 35.52
C GLY A 87 1.60 14.27 34.63
N ALA A 88 0.45 14.17 33.96
CA ALA A 88 -0.10 15.28 33.17
C ALA A 88 -0.43 16.51 34.03
N ALA A 89 -0.76 16.33 35.31
CA ALA A 89 -0.97 17.44 36.23
C ALA A 89 0.32 18.21 36.56
N LEU A 90 1.49 17.55 36.52
CA LEU A 90 2.80 18.20 36.72
C LEU A 90 3.10 19.25 35.64
N CYS A 91 2.60 19.04 34.43
CA CYS A 91 2.77 19.97 33.31
C CYS A 91 2.00 21.29 33.47
N GLN A 92 1.06 21.36 34.42
CA GLN A 92 0.23 22.54 34.65
C GLN A 92 0.81 23.44 35.76
N ILE A 93 2.06 23.19 36.16
CA ILE A 93 2.71 23.89 37.26
C ILE A 93 3.45 25.13 36.74
N GLY A 94 2.75 26.27 36.79
CA GLY A 94 3.33 27.57 36.47
C GLY A 94 3.80 27.73 35.02
N ASP A 95 4.19 28.95 34.67
CA ASP A 95 4.50 29.31 33.29
C ASP A 95 5.75 28.58 32.74
N GLU A 96 6.68 28.16 33.62
CA GLU A 96 7.89 27.43 33.22
C GLU A 96 7.58 26.03 32.69
N ALA A 97 6.67 25.29 33.33
CA ALA A 97 6.26 23.98 32.85
C ALA A 97 5.55 24.06 31.49
N ASP A 98 4.73 25.09 31.27
CA ASP A 98 4.03 25.32 30.00
C ASP A 98 5.03 25.52 28.83
N GLU A 99 6.12 26.26 29.04
CA GLU A 99 7.15 26.45 28.03
C GLU A 99 7.94 25.15 27.77
N LEU A 100 8.30 24.40 28.82
CA LEU A 100 8.96 23.10 28.68
C LEU A 100 8.11 22.10 27.87
N VAL A 101 6.79 22.07 28.09
CA VAL A 101 5.86 21.20 27.36
C VAL A 101 5.79 21.59 25.87
N LYS A 102 5.78 22.90 25.56
CA LYS A 102 5.78 23.37 24.16
C LYS A 102 7.06 23.00 23.44
N GLU A 103 8.22 23.16 24.08
CA GLU A 103 9.51 22.76 23.52
C GLU A 103 9.56 21.25 23.29
N TYR A 104 9.18 20.46 24.30
CA TYR A 104 9.14 19.01 24.22
C TYR A 104 8.21 18.51 23.09
N ARG A 105 7.04 19.13 22.94
CA ARG A 105 6.09 18.84 21.85
C ARG A 105 6.69 19.10 20.48
N ASN A 106 7.43 20.20 20.33
CA ASN A 106 8.07 20.57 19.08
C ASN A 106 9.22 19.62 18.73
N ASP A 107 10.07 19.28 19.70
CA ASP A 107 11.20 18.38 19.49
C ASP A 107 10.76 16.96 19.16
N THR A 108 9.74 16.46 19.88
CA THR A 108 9.09 15.17 19.57
C THR A 108 8.50 15.17 18.17
N TYR A 109 7.83 16.26 17.76
CA TYR A 109 7.31 16.40 16.41
C TYR A 109 8.42 16.37 15.36
N ASN A 110 9.50 17.12 15.54
CA ASN A 110 10.61 17.15 14.59
C ASN A 110 11.21 15.76 14.37
N LEU A 111 11.43 15.00 15.45
CA LEU A 111 11.97 13.64 15.38
C LEU A 111 10.98 12.66 14.72
N THR A 112 9.71 12.70 15.09
CA THR A 112 8.68 11.84 14.49
C THR A 112 8.48 12.14 13.00
N GLN A 113 8.60 13.39 12.57
CA GLN A 113 8.56 13.76 11.16
C GLN A 113 9.73 13.19 10.35
N GLU A 114 10.93 13.07 10.93
CA GLU A 114 12.06 12.44 10.25
C GLU A 114 11.83 10.93 10.08
N ILE A 115 11.31 10.25 11.11
CA ILE A 115 10.90 8.84 11.01
C ILE A 115 9.81 8.67 9.94
N TYR A 116 8.80 9.56 9.95
CA TYR A 116 7.69 9.55 8.99
C TYR A 116 8.16 9.67 7.54
N LYS A 117 8.97 10.68 7.22
CA LYS A 117 9.52 10.90 5.87
C LYS A 117 10.38 9.71 5.43
N MET A 118 11.20 9.19 6.34
CA MET A 118 12.02 8.00 6.07
C MET A 118 11.16 6.79 5.72
N GLY A 119 10.12 6.49 6.51
CA GLY A 119 9.23 5.35 6.25
C GLY A 119 8.53 5.43 4.91
N LEU A 120 8.10 6.64 4.49
CA LEU A 120 7.53 6.86 3.16
C LEU A 120 8.55 6.62 2.04
N LEU A 121 9.78 7.12 2.19
CA LEU A 121 10.84 6.91 1.21
C LEU A 121 11.16 5.41 1.07
N ARG A 122 11.32 4.70 2.19
CA ARG A 122 11.61 3.25 2.19
C ARG A 122 10.48 2.42 1.62
N PHE A 123 9.23 2.85 1.79
CA PHE A 123 8.11 2.21 1.12
C PHE A 123 8.21 2.31 -0.40
N GLU A 124 8.55 3.49 -0.92
CA GLU A 124 8.70 3.70 -2.36
C GLU A 124 9.89 2.90 -2.92
N GLU A 125 11.04 2.87 -2.23
CA GLU A 125 12.19 2.04 -2.63
C GLU A 125 11.84 0.54 -2.70
N ARG A 126 11.11 0.01 -1.70
CA ARG A 126 10.66 -1.39 -1.71
C ARG A 126 9.70 -1.68 -2.86
N LYS A 127 8.79 -0.74 -3.14
CA LYS A 127 7.86 -0.85 -4.27
C LYS A 127 8.61 -0.91 -5.60
N GLN A 128 9.60 -0.03 -5.79
CA GLN A 128 10.44 -0.05 -6.98
C GLN A 128 11.22 -1.35 -7.14
N GLU A 129 11.76 -1.90 -6.04
CA GLU A 129 12.45 -3.19 -6.05
C GLU A 129 11.52 -4.35 -6.45
N ILE A 130 10.27 -4.35 -5.98
CA ILE A 130 9.24 -5.32 -6.39
C ILE A 130 8.96 -5.20 -7.89
N GLU A 131 8.74 -3.98 -8.39
CA GLU A 131 8.45 -3.74 -9.81
C GLU A 131 9.62 -4.17 -10.71
N LEU A 132 10.87 -3.91 -10.28
CA LEU A 132 12.07 -4.33 -10.99
C LEU A 132 12.19 -5.85 -11.05
N PHE A 133 11.95 -6.54 -9.93
CA PHE A 133 11.95 -8.01 -9.87
C PHE A 133 10.89 -8.61 -10.79
N GLU A 134 9.64 -8.16 -10.70
CA GLU A 134 8.54 -8.64 -11.54
C GLU A 134 8.83 -8.43 -13.03
N LYS A 135 9.35 -7.26 -13.38
CA LYS A 135 9.75 -6.95 -14.75
C LYS A 135 10.86 -7.87 -15.24
N SER A 136 11.88 -8.12 -14.41
CA SER A 136 12.99 -9.02 -14.75
C SER A 136 12.50 -10.44 -15.04
N VAL A 137 11.67 -11.00 -14.15
CA VAL A 137 11.08 -12.34 -14.32
C VAL A 137 10.23 -12.41 -15.58
N LYS A 138 9.41 -11.40 -15.85
CA LYS A 138 8.57 -11.33 -17.04
C LYS A 138 9.42 -11.31 -18.32
N ILE A 139 10.43 -10.45 -18.39
CA ILE A 139 11.32 -10.34 -19.54
C ILE A 139 12.05 -11.67 -19.78
N GLY A 140 12.60 -12.28 -18.73
CA GLY A 140 13.29 -13.58 -18.83
C GLY A 140 12.39 -14.67 -19.42
N LYS A 141 11.15 -14.79 -18.92
CA LYS A 141 10.15 -15.73 -19.44
C LYS A 141 9.81 -15.46 -20.91
N GLU A 142 9.57 -14.21 -21.28
CA GLU A 142 9.22 -13.85 -22.65
C GLU A 142 10.35 -14.16 -23.65
N VAL A 143 11.61 -13.92 -23.27
CA VAL A 143 12.78 -14.21 -24.11
C VAL A 143 12.90 -15.71 -24.38
N ILE A 144 12.84 -16.52 -23.33
CA ILE A 144 12.94 -17.98 -23.45
C ILE A 144 11.73 -18.55 -24.20
N GLN A 145 10.52 -18.08 -23.91
CA GLN A 145 9.32 -18.53 -24.61
C GLN A 145 9.39 -18.24 -26.11
N LYS A 146 9.83 -17.05 -26.52
CA LYS A 146 9.99 -16.69 -27.94
C LYS A 146 11.07 -17.55 -28.62
N ALA A 147 12.17 -17.82 -27.92
CA ALA A 147 13.22 -18.71 -28.43
C ALA A 147 12.70 -20.15 -28.61
N GLY A 148 11.98 -20.69 -27.62
CA GLY A 148 11.37 -22.02 -27.68
C GLY A 148 10.33 -22.14 -28.79
N GLN A 149 9.46 -21.14 -28.96
CA GLN A 149 8.48 -21.11 -30.07
C GLN A 149 9.16 -21.19 -31.43
N LYS A 150 10.26 -20.44 -31.62
CA LYS A 150 11.03 -20.48 -32.87
C LYS A 150 11.62 -21.87 -33.11
N LEU A 151 12.17 -22.52 -32.09
CA LEU A 151 12.72 -23.88 -32.20
C LEU A 151 11.63 -24.90 -32.57
N VAL A 152 10.47 -24.84 -31.93
CA VAL A 152 9.33 -25.71 -32.24
C VAL A 152 8.82 -25.48 -33.65
N ASN A 153 8.64 -24.23 -34.08
CA ASN A 153 8.19 -23.91 -35.44
C ASN A 153 9.16 -24.46 -36.50
N ASN A 154 10.46 -24.26 -36.30
CA ASN A 154 11.48 -24.81 -37.20
C ASN A 154 11.41 -26.34 -37.29
N PHE A 155 11.15 -27.02 -36.16
CA PHE A 155 10.98 -28.47 -36.13
C PHE A 155 9.70 -28.93 -36.83
N LEU A 156 8.60 -28.19 -36.69
CA LEU A 156 7.35 -28.47 -37.41
C LEU A 156 7.52 -28.35 -38.93
N ASP A 157 8.25 -27.33 -39.40
CA ASP A 157 8.59 -27.19 -40.82
C ASP A 157 9.46 -28.35 -41.31
N TYR A 158 10.47 -28.73 -40.54
CA TYR A 158 11.30 -29.90 -40.81
C TYR A 158 10.46 -31.18 -40.89
N LYS A 159 9.55 -31.41 -39.93
CA LYS A 159 8.63 -32.55 -39.90
C LYS A 159 7.82 -32.66 -41.19
N VAL A 160 7.22 -31.57 -41.66
CA VAL A 160 6.44 -31.55 -42.90
C VAL A 160 7.31 -32.01 -44.08
N GLY A 161 8.55 -31.54 -44.16
CA GLY A 161 9.51 -31.95 -45.19
C GLY A 161 9.84 -33.45 -45.15
N VAL A 162 10.12 -33.99 -43.96
CA VAL A 162 10.41 -35.42 -43.77
C VAL A 162 9.20 -36.28 -44.14
N PHE A 163 8.01 -35.93 -43.65
CA PHE A 163 6.79 -36.68 -43.93
C PHE A 163 6.45 -36.67 -45.42
N ARG A 164 6.65 -35.53 -46.11
CA ARG A 164 6.47 -35.47 -47.57
C ARG A 164 7.40 -36.44 -48.30
N LYS A 165 8.67 -36.51 -47.90
CA LYS A 165 9.65 -37.45 -48.48
C LYS A 165 9.27 -38.91 -48.19
N ALA A 166 8.94 -39.22 -46.94
CA ALA A 166 8.53 -40.55 -46.52
C ALA A 166 7.29 -41.04 -47.29
N MET A 167 6.26 -40.18 -47.42
CA MET A 167 5.04 -40.49 -48.18
C MET A 167 5.30 -40.71 -49.67
N ALA A 168 6.22 -39.94 -50.27
CA ALA A 168 6.61 -40.16 -51.67
C ALA A 168 7.31 -41.51 -51.85
N THR A 169 8.24 -41.86 -50.95
CA THR A 169 8.92 -43.18 -50.95
C THR A 169 7.93 -44.32 -50.73
N TYR A 170 7.00 -44.18 -49.79
CA TYR A 170 5.96 -45.18 -49.52
C TYR A 170 5.07 -45.44 -50.73
N ARG A 171 4.66 -44.39 -51.47
CA ARG A 171 3.89 -44.53 -52.71
C ARG A 171 4.64 -45.30 -53.79
N ASN A 172 5.97 -45.18 -53.86
CA ASN A 172 6.78 -45.95 -54.80
C ASN A 172 6.76 -47.45 -54.43
N ILE A 173 6.89 -47.77 -53.14
CA ILE A 173 6.77 -49.13 -52.62
C ILE A 173 5.37 -49.71 -52.93
N GLU A 174 4.32 -48.95 -52.64
CA GLU A 174 2.93 -49.36 -52.91
C GLU A 174 2.69 -49.64 -54.40
N ARG A 175 3.20 -48.79 -55.30
CA ARG A 175 3.12 -49.01 -56.75
C ARG A 175 3.85 -50.27 -57.19
N ALA A 176 5.07 -50.50 -56.69
CA ALA A 176 5.83 -51.72 -57.01
C ALA A 176 5.08 -52.99 -56.56
N ASN A 177 4.44 -52.94 -55.39
CA ASN A 177 3.63 -54.05 -54.88
C ASN A 177 2.34 -54.31 -55.69
N LEU A 178 1.77 -53.28 -56.35
CA LEU A 178 0.55 -53.39 -57.16
C LEU A 178 0.80 -53.88 -58.60
N VAL A 179 1.95 -53.54 -59.18
CA VAL A 179 2.22 -53.79 -60.62
C VAL A 179 2.83 -55.17 -60.88
N GLU A 180 3.61 -55.74 -59.95
CA GLU A 180 4.54 -56.85 -60.32
C GLU A 180 4.38 -58.18 -59.56
N GLY A 181 3.34 -58.34 -58.73
CA GLY A 181 3.07 -59.63 -58.06
C GLY A 181 4.04 -59.99 -56.92
N LYS A 182 3.66 -61.01 -56.13
CA LYS A 182 4.15 -61.28 -54.77
C LYS A 182 5.64 -61.67 -54.61
N ASP A 183 6.42 -61.75 -55.68
CA ASP A 183 7.79 -62.33 -55.66
C ASP A 183 8.95 -61.31 -55.53
N GLN A 184 8.67 -60.00 -55.49
CA GLN A 184 9.71 -58.96 -55.51
C GLN A 184 9.88 -58.16 -54.20
N PHE A 185 9.36 -58.63 -53.06
CA PHE A 185 9.69 -57.99 -51.77
C PHE A 185 11.22 -57.96 -51.49
N ASN A 186 12.00 -58.78 -52.22
CA ASN A 186 13.47 -58.82 -52.22
C ASN A 186 14.15 -58.06 -53.38
N SER A 187 13.43 -57.25 -54.17
CA SER A 187 14.07 -56.44 -55.21
C SER A 187 15.00 -55.40 -54.58
N VAL A 188 16.13 -55.14 -55.23
CA VAL A 188 17.16 -54.21 -54.74
C VAL A 188 16.57 -52.80 -54.54
N GLU A 189 15.62 -52.41 -55.39
CA GLU A 189 14.97 -51.10 -55.38
C GLU A 189 13.98 -50.94 -54.23
N VAL A 190 13.13 -51.96 -53.99
CA VAL A 190 12.18 -51.96 -52.86
C VAL A 190 12.93 -51.93 -51.54
N LYS A 191 14.02 -52.72 -51.42
CA LYS A 191 14.87 -52.70 -50.22
C LYS A 191 15.51 -51.32 -49.98
N ALA A 192 16.03 -50.68 -51.02
CA ALA A 192 16.60 -49.33 -50.91
C ALA A 192 15.55 -48.28 -50.48
N TRP A 193 14.29 -48.42 -50.90
CA TRP A 193 13.22 -47.53 -50.43
C TRP A 193 12.84 -47.76 -48.97
N VAL A 194 12.81 -49.01 -48.51
CA VAL A 194 12.62 -49.34 -47.10
C VAL A 194 13.75 -48.77 -46.25
N ASP A 195 15.01 -49.01 -46.63
CA ASP A 195 16.19 -48.47 -45.95
C ASP A 195 16.17 -46.93 -45.89
N ASN A 196 15.66 -46.27 -46.94
CA ASN A 196 15.49 -44.81 -46.97
C ASN A 196 14.40 -44.33 -45.99
N ILE A 197 13.30 -45.05 -45.83
CA ILE A 197 12.26 -44.72 -44.83
C ILE A 197 12.84 -44.86 -43.42
N ASP A 198 13.56 -45.95 -43.14
CA ASP A 198 14.22 -46.16 -41.85
C ASP A 198 15.24 -45.05 -41.56
N THR A 199 16.01 -44.64 -42.57
CA THR A 199 16.95 -43.52 -42.46
C THR A 199 16.23 -42.19 -42.15
N LEU A 200 15.11 -41.92 -42.84
CA LEU A 200 14.29 -40.73 -42.57
C LEU A 200 13.70 -40.75 -41.15
N PHE A 201 13.27 -41.92 -40.68
CA PHE A 201 12.77 -42.11 -39.32
C PHE A 201 13.86 -41.86 -38.27
N ASN A 202 15.03 -42.47 -38.42
CA ASN A 202 16.16 -42.29 -37.51
C ASN A 202 16.60 -40.82 -37.44
N HIS A 203 16.66 -40.13 -38.58
CA HIS A 203 16.97 -38.70 -38.60
C HIS A 203 15.90 -37.84 -37.93
N PHE A 204 14.62 -38.21 -38.10
CA PHE A 204 13.52 -37.51 -37.45
C PHE A 204 13.56 -37.67 -35.92
N GLU A 205 13.77 -38.89 -35.43
CA GLU A 205 13.95 -39.16 -34.00
C GLU A 205 15.15 -38.39 -33.43
N ALA A 206 16.29 -38.43 -34.11
CA ALA A 206 17.48 -37.67 -33.69
C ALA A 206 17.18 -36.17 -33.59
N LYS A 207 16.45 -35.59 -34.55
CA LYS A 207 16.06 -34.18 -34.51
C LYS A 207 15.04 -33.87 -33.43
N GLY A 208 14.13 -34.79 -33.14
CA GLY A 208 13.19 -34.66 -32.02
C GLY A 208 13.92 -34.65 -30.67
N ASN A 209 14.89 -35.54 -30.49
CA ASN A 209 15.72 -35.60 -29.28
C ASN A 209 16.61 -34.35 -29.13
N ASP A 210 17.19 -33.86 -30.23
CA ASP A 210 17.94 -32.58 -30.24
C ASP A 210 17.04 -31.42 -29.78
N LEU A 211 15.82 -31.31 -30.32
CA LEU A 211 14.87 -30.26 -29.93
C LEU A 211 14.53 -30.36 -28.45
N TRP A 212 14.18 -31.55 -27.96
CA TRP A 212 13.85 -31.77 -26.56
C TRP A 212 15.01 -31.35 -25.65
N ARG A 213 16.24 -31.75 -25.97
CA ARG A 213 17.43 -31.38 -25.18
C ARG A 213 17.59 -29.88 -25.09
N VAL A 214 17.49 -29.17 -26.21
CA VAL A 214 17.66 -27.70 -26.24
C VAL A 214 16.54 -26.99 -25.48
N LEU A 215 15.29 -27.47 -25.59
CA LEU A 215 14.17 -26.89 -24.84
C LEU A 215 14.34 -27.08 -23.32
N VAL A 216 14.78 -28.26 -22.89
CA VAL A 216 15.05 -28.54 -21.47
C VAL A 216 16.22 -27.69 -20.95
N GLU A 217 17.27 -27.53 -21.75
CA GLU A 217 18.41 -26.67 -21.41
C GLU A 217 17.99 -25.19 -21.23
N GLN A 218 17.12 -24.68 -22.12
CA GLN A 218 16.54 -23.34 -21.99
C GLN A 218 15.66 -23.19 -20.74
N GLU A 219 14.87 -24.21 -20.41
CA GLU A 219 14.03 -24.20 -19.21
C GLU A 219 14.87 -24.24 -17.92
N LEU A 220 15.92 -25.06 -17.88
CA LEU A 220 16.85 -25.11 -16.75
C LEU A 220 17.52 -23.75 -16.52
N HIS A 221 18.03 -23.13 -17.59
CA HIS A 221 18.65 -21.80 -17.51
C HIS A 221 17.64 -20.74 -17.04
N LEU A 222 16.38 -20.81 -17.47
CA LEU A 222 15.33 -19.91 -16.99
C LEU A 222 15.09 -20.09 -15.49
N ALA A 223 15.01 -21.33 -15.01
CA ALA A 223 14.81 -21.64 -13.61
C ALA A 223 15.96 -21.11 -12.75
N GLU A 224 17.22 -21.33 -13.16
CA GLU A 224 18.41 -20.82 -12.48
C GLU A 224 18.41 -19.28 -12.43
N SER A 225 18.10 -18.62 -13.54
CA SER A 225 18.03 -17.16 -13.61
C SER A 225 16.91 -16.57 -12.73
N ILE A 226 15.76 -17.23 -12.65
CA ILE A 226 14.67 -16.83 -11.74
C ILE A 226 15.10 -17.01 -10.28
N GLU A 227 15.80 -18.10 -9.95
CA GLU A 227 16.29 -18.34 -8.59
C GLU A 227 17.34 -17.30 -8.16
N GLU A 228 18.24 -16.92 -9.05
CA GLU A 228 19.21 -15.83 -8.83
C GLU A 228 18.49 -14.49 -8.63
N ALA A 229 17.46 -14.20 -9.44
CA ALA A 229 16.65 -12.99 -9.29
C ALA A 229 15.90 -12.97 -7.95
N ILE A 230 15.33 -14.10 -7.51
CA ILE A 230 14.67 -14.23 -6.19
C ILE A 230 15.67 -13.99 -5.06
N THR A 231 16.85 -14.58 -5.16
CA THR A 231 17.91 -14.45 -4.14
C THR A 231 18.38 -13.00 -4.03
N THR A 232 18.61 -12.35 -5.17
CA THR A 232 19.01 -10.94 -5.23
C THR A 232 17.93 -10.03 -4.65
N PHE A 233 16.67 -10.21 -5.06
CA PHE A 233 15.51 -9.47 -4.56
C PHE A 233 15.36 -9.59 -3.05
N ARG A 234 15.42 -10.82 -2.51
CA ARG A 234 15.35 -11.07 -1.06
C ARG A 234 16.49 -10.37 -0.31
N ARG A 235 17.73 -10.47 -0.80
CA ARG A 235 18.88 -9.81 -0.20
C ARG A 235 18.70 -8.29 -0.18
N ASN A 236 18.25 -7.70 -1.28
CA ASN A 236 18.02 -6.26 -1.39
C ASN A 236 16.94 -5.79 -0.43
N LEU A 237 15.79 -6.48 -0.37
CA LEU A 237 14.72 -6.14 0.57
C LEU A 237 15.17 -6.26 2.04
N GLN A 238 15.89 -7.33 2.38
CA GLN A 238 16.40 -7.50 3.73
C GLN A 238 17.38 -6.38 4.11
N GLU A 239 18.26 -5.99 3.19
CA GLU A 239 19.18 -4.87 3.41
C GLU A 239 18.45 -3.53 3.58
N MET A 240 17.41 -3.27 2.78
CA MET A 240 16.56 -2.07 2.92
C MET A 240 15.84 -2.03 4.26
N ILE A 241 15.25 -3.15 4.69
CA ILE A 241 14.53 -3.26 5.97
C ILE A 241 15.49 -3.08 7.14
N SER A 242 16.66 -3.74 7.13
CA SER A 242 17.65 -3.61 8.20
C SER A 242 18.12 -2.14 8.34
N LYS A 243 18.45 -1.48 7.23
CA LYS A 243 18.84 -0.05 7.24
C LYS A 243 17.73 0.85 7.76
N PHE A 244 16.48 0.59 7.38
CA PHE A 244 15.34 1.33 7.90
C PHE A 244 15.21 1.18 9.41
N ILE A 245 15.27 -0.04 9.93
CA ILE A 245 15.19 -0.32 11.36
C ILE A 245 16.33 0.39 12.10
N GLU A 246 17.59 0.20 11.69
CA GLU A 246 18.75 0.83 12.33
C GLU A 246 18.64 2.36 12.42
N GLN A 247 18.17 3.00 11.34
CA GLN A 247 17.94 4.44 11.32
C GLN A 247 16.77 4.85 12.20
N ALA A 248 15.65 4.12 12.17
CA ALA A 248 14.50 4.40 13.02
C ALA A 248 14.86 4.31 14.51
N GLN A 249 15.59 3.27 14.91
CA GLN A 249 16.06 3.09 16.30
C GLN A 249 16.96 4.23 16.75
N THR A 250 17.77 4.80 15.84
CA THR A 250 18.58 5.98 16.14
C THR A 250 17.72 7.19 16.49
N PHE A 251 16.57 7.38 15.82
CA PHE A 251 15.62 8.43 16.16
C PHE A 251 14.84 8.13 17.45
N PHE A 252 14.53 6.86 17.74
CA PHE A 252 13.91 6.49 19.02
C PHE A 252 14.84 6.69 20.22
N VAL A 253 16.15 6.49 20.06
CA VAL A 253 17.13 6.90 21.06
C VAL A 253 17.04 8.41 21.32
N GLN A 254 17.00 9.23 20.27
CA GLN A 254 16.86 10.68 20.41
C GLN A 254 15.53 11.09 21.05
N LEU A 255 14.43 10.38 20.75
CA LEU A 255 13.14 10.60 21.42
C LEU A 255 13.23 10.31 22.91
N ARG A 256 13.89 9.22 23.31
CA ARG A 256 14.13 8.91 24.72
C ARG A 256 15.00 9.98 25.39
N ASP A 257 16.03 10.47 24.73
CA ASP A 257 16.88 11.55 25.25
C ASP A 257 16.10 12.86 25.46
N VAL A 258 15.26 13.24 24.49
CA VAL A 258 14.38 14.40 24.58
C VAL A 258 13.35 14.24 25.71
N ALA A 259 12.76 13.05 25.87
CA ALA A 259 11.86 12.75 26.98
C ALA A 259 12.55 12.82 28.35
N MET A 260 13.77 12.26 28.46
CA MET A 260 14.57 12.32 29.69
C MET A 260 14.92 13.77 30.06
N ASN A 261 15.41 14.55 29.10
CA ASN A 261 15.73 15.97 29.32
C ASN A 261 14.50 16.77 29.76
N PHE A 262 13.34 16.54 29.12
CA PHE A 262 12.09 17.16 29.54
C PHE A 262 11.73 16.79 30.98
N CYS A 263 11.78 15.51 31.34
CA CYS A 263 11.44 15.05 32.68
C CYS A 263 12.38 15.62 33.75
N GLU A 264 13.68 15.73 33.46
CA GLU A 264 14.66 16.33 34.37
C GLU A 264 14.39 17.83 34.58
N ASN A 265 14.18 18.59 33.50
CA ASN A 265 13.85 20.01 33.58
C ASN A 265 12.51 20.24 34.29
N LEU A 266 11.51 19.40 34.04
CA LEU A 266 10.23 19.47 34.73
C LEU A 266 10.38 19.16 36.22
N GLN A 267 11.22 18.18 36.60
CA GLN A 267 11.51 17.86 38.00
C GLN A 267 12.08 19.07 38.74
N ASP A 268 12.97 19.82 38.10
CA ASP A 268 13.54 21.05 38.65
C ASP A 268 12.48 22.14 38.82
N ALA A 269 11.63 22.36 37.81
CA ALA A 269 10.52 23.30 37.88
C ALA A 269 9.52 22.94 38.99
N VAL A 270 9.14 21.66 39.10
CA VAL A 270 8.28 21.11 40.15
C VAL A 270 8.91 21.35 41.53
N THR A 271 10.21 21.08 41.68
CA THR A 271 10.92 21.26 42.96
C THR A 271 10.94 22.74 43.38
N GLN A 272 11.19 23.65 42.45
CA GLN A 272 11.16 25.09 42.70
C GLN A 272 9.75 25.57 43.06
N PHE A 273 8.72 25.07 42.37
CA PHE A 273 7.34 25.38 42.66
C PHE A 273 6.92 24.92 44.06
N ILE A 274 7.22 23.67 44.43
CA ILE A 274 6.94 23.14 45.78
C ILE A 274 7.63 24.01 46.84
N ALA A 275 8.91 24.35 46.65
CA ALA A 275 9.63 25.20 47.59
C ALA A 275 8.97 26.59 47.74
N LYS A 276 8.50 27.16 46.63
CA LYS A 276 7.81 28.47 46.62
C LYS A 276 6.49 28.42 47.38
N ILE A 277 5.61 27.46 47.09
CA ILE A 277 4.30 27.37 47.76
C ILE A 277 4.44 27.05 49.25
N MET A 278 5.45 26.26 49.65
CA MET A 278 5.74 25.99 51.06
C MET A 278 6.22 27.24 51.80
N ALA A 279 7.02 28.08 51.14
CA ALA A 279 7.51 29.32 51.71
C ALA A 279 6.42 30.40 51.83
N THR A 280 5.50 30.47 50.86
CA THR A 280 4.43 31.48 50.84
C THR A 280 3.15 31.04 51.55
N GLY A 281 2.93 29.73 51.72
CA GLY A 281 1.66 29.17 52.19
C GLY A 281 0.50 29.36 51.21
N ASP A 282 0.78 29.67 49.93
CA ASP A 282 -0.22 29.91 48.90
C ASP A 282 -0.42 28.68 48.00
N PHE A 283 -1.51 27.95 48.26
CA PHE A 283 -1.88 26.73 47.54
C PHE A 283 -2.94 26.98 46.44
N GLN A 284 -3.29 28.24 46.14
CA GLN A 284 -4.38 28.54 45.20
C GLN A 284 -4.07 28.08 43.76
N ASN A 285 -2.79 28.09 43.37
CA ASN A 285 -2.34 27.77 42.02
C ASN A 285 -1.87 26.32 41.86
N VAL A 286 -2.19 25.43 42.81
CA VAL A 286 -1.82 24.02 42.72
C VAL A 286 -2.81 23.27 41.82
N PRO A 287 -2.34 22.55 40.78
CA PRO A 287 -3.17 21.72 39.94
C PRO A 287 -3.98 20.69 40.73
N ALA A 288 -5.22 20.41 40.31
CA ALA A 288 -6.15 19.56 41.07
C ALA A 288 -5.59 18.16 41.38
N GLY A 289 -4.90 17.53 40.42
CA GLY A 289 -4.29 16.20 40.59
C GLY A 289 -3.14 16.15 41.60
N LEU A 290 -2.60 17.31 42.03
CA LEU A 290 -1.47 17.37 42.96
C LEU A 290 -1.87 17.84 44.36
N LYS A 291 -3.12 18.26 44.56
CA LYS A 291 -3.57 18.86 45.83
C LYS A 291 -3.43 17.94 47.02
N ASP A 292 -3.71 16.65 46.83
CA ASP A 292 -3.70 15.67 47.92
C ASP A 292 -2.29 15.26 48.36
N CYS A 293 -1.27 15.50 47.52
CA CYS A 293 0.13 15.20 47.79
C CYS A 293 1.02 16.44 47.93
N THR A 294 0.45 17.65 47.93
CA THR A 294 1.23 18.90 47.90
C THR A 294 2.13 19.08 49.12
N GLU A 295 1.70 18.58 50.27
CA GLU A 295 2.45 18.64 51.54
C GLU A 295 3.57 17.59 51.64
N ASP A 296 3.54 16.58 50.77
CA ASP A 296 4.51 15.49 50.74
C ASP A 296 5.39 15.61 49.48
N LYS A 297 6.57 16.20 49.67
CA LYS A 297 7.57 16.35 48.60
C LYS A 297 7.95 14.98 48.00
N ASP A 298 8.08 13.94 48.82
CA ASP A 298 8.50 12.62 48.34
C ASP A 298 7.39 12.00 47.48
N ALA A 299 6.12 12.20 47.84
CA ALA A 299 4.99 11.79 47.01
C ALA A 299 5.00 12.45 45.63
N ILE A 300 5.23 13.76 45.53
CA ILE A 300 5.31 14.44 44.22
C ILE A 300 6.51 13.95 43.41
N MET A 301 7.68 13.75 44.03
CA MET A 301 8.85 13.22 43.33
C MET A 301 8.61 11.79 42.81
N ASN A 302 7.82 10.98 43.52
CA ASN A 302 7.41 9.67 43.01
C ASN A 302 6.50 9.77 41.78
N ILE A 303 5.61 10.78 41.70
CA ILE A 303 4.80 11.04 40.49
C ILE A 303 5.72 11.43 39.32
N VAL A 304 6.71 12.31 39.55
CA VAL A 304 7.69 12.67 38.51
C VAL A 304 8.44 11.44 37.99
N ALA A 305 8.88 10.56 38.88
CA ALA A 305 9.56 9.32 38.51
C ALA A 305 8.63 8.39 37.70
N GLY A 306 7.38 8.23 38.14
CA GLY A 306 6.38 7.43 37.44
C GLY A 306 6.05 7.96 36.04
N MET A 307 5.89 9.28 35.91
CA MET A 307 5.68 9.95 34.62
C MET A 307 6.82 9.69 33.65
N ARG A 308 8.08 9.83 34.11
CA ARG A 308 9.25 9.54 33.29
C ARG A 308 9.25 8.10 32.78
N ASP A 309 9.03 7.14 33.67
CA ASP A 309 9.03 5.72 33.32
C ASP A 309 7.89 5.38 32.34
N HIS A 310 6.70 5.99 32.54
CA HIS A 310 5.56 5.85 31.65
C HIS A 310 5.85 6.38 30.25
N GLN A 311 6.40 7.59 30.13
CA GLN A 311 6.75 8.17 28.83
C GLN A 311 7.76 7.31 28.07
N LEU A 312 8.82 6.84 28.74
CA LEU A 312 9.83 5.97 28.12
C LEU A 312 9.18 4.66 27.64
N GLN A 313 8.31 4.05 28.45
CA GLN A 313 7.59 2.85 28.06
C GLN A 313 6.71 3.07 26.82
N ARG A 314 6.06 4.23 26.68
CA ARG A 314 5.24 4.57 25.50
C ARG A 314 6.09 4.73 24.24
N ILE A 315 7.26 5.33 24.35
CA ILE A 315 8.24 5.46 23.25
C ILE A 315 8.74 4.07 22.84
N ASP A 316 9.15 3.23 23.79
CA ASP A 316 9.64 1.87 23.55
C ASP A 316 8.55 1.01 22.89
N ALA A 317 7.31 1.07 23.37
CA ALA A 317 6.19 0.35 22.77
C ALA A 317 5.94 0.77 21.30
N ARG A 318 6.17 2.05 20.97
CA ARG A 318 6.06 2.53 19.59
C ARG A 318 7.23 2.07 18.72
N GLU A 319 8.45 2.06 19.26
CA GLU A 319 9.65 1.50 18.62
C GLU A 319 9.42 0.02 18.29
N ASP A 320 9.05 -0.78 19.30
CA ASP A 320 8.82 -2.22 19.19
C ASP A 320 7.77 -2.55 18.13
N ARG A 321 6.69 -1.76 18.07
CA ARG A 321 5.67 -1.90 17.04
C ARG A 321 6.24 -1.67 15.64
N LEU A 322 7.06 -0.64 15.45
CA LEU A 322 7.69 -0.37 14.14
C LEU A 322 8.65 -1.50 13.75
N VAL A 323 9.51 -1.92 14.68
CA VAL A 323 10.54 -2.95 14.43
C VAL A 323 9.89 -4.30 14.14
N THR A 324 8.89 -4.70 14.93
CA THR A 324 8.18 -5.97 14.75
C THR A 324 7.52 -6.01 13.37
N ARG A 325 6.72 -4.99 13.04
CA ARG A 325 6.01 -4.92 11.76
C ARG A 325 6.95 -4.84 10.56
N ALA A 326 8.12 -4.24 10.71
CA ALA A 326 9.09 -4.16 9.63
C ALA A 326 9.79 -5.50 9.34
N ARG A 327 9.84 -6.41 10.31
CA ARG A 327 10.49 -7.73 10.20
C ARG A 327 9.55 -8.84 9.73
N GLU A 328 8.24 -8.67 9.90
CA GLU A 328 7.18 -9.59 9.44
C GLU A 328 6.96 -9.52 7.92
#